data_AF-A0A3B8X1M4-F1
#
_entry.id   AF-A0A3B8X1M4-F1
#
_cell.length_a   1.000
_cell.length_b   1.000
_cell.length_c   1.000
_cell.angle_alpha   90.00
_cell.angle_beta   90.00
_cell.angle_gamma   90.00
#
_symmetry.space_group_name_H-M   'P 1'
#
loop_
_entity.id
_entity.type
_entity.pdbx_description
1 polymer ?
#
loop_
_entity_poly.entity_id
_entity_poly.type
_entity_poly.pdbx_seq_one_letter_code
_entity_poly.pdbx_strand_id
1 'polypeptide(L)'
;MKSIRQEWFANIRSDLLAGLVVALALIPEAIAFSIIAGVDPKVGLYASFCIAAVIAFAGGRPGMISAATGAMALVMVTLVKEHGLQYLLAATVLTGLLQILAGWLKLGSLMRFV
;
A
#
# COMPACT_ATOMS: atom_id res chain seq x y z
N MET A 1 -0.20 19.84 20.78
CA MET A 1 -1.12 19.28 19.77
C MET A 1 -1.08 20.21 18.57
N LYS A 2 -0.64 19.74 17.39
CA LYS A 2 -0.79 20.54 16.16
C LYS A 2 -2.28 20.67 15.85
N SER A 3 -2.70 21.82 15.35
CA SER A 3 -4.07 21.99 14.88
C SER A 3 -4.29 21.09 13.66
N ILE A 4 -5.47 20.48 13.52
CA ILE A 4 -5.81 19.66 12.35
C ILE A 4 -5.63 20.46 11.04
N ARG A 5 -5.80 21.79 11.09
CA ARG A 5 -5.47 22.68 9.97
C ARG A 5 -3.99 22.70 9.61
N GLN A 6 -3.09 22.62 10.59
CA GLN A 6 -1.65 22.56 10.36
C GLN A 6 -1.21 21.18 9.86
N GLU A 7 -1.95 20.11 10.16
CA GLU A 7 -1.64 18.78 9.61
C GLU A 7 -2.11 18.64 8.15
N TRP A 8 -3.30 19.16 7.83
CA TRP A 8 -3.92 19.00 6.50
C TRP A 8 -3.58 20.09 5.49
N PHE A 9 -3.34 21.33 5.96
CA PHE A 9 -3.24 22.50 5.08
C PHE A 9 -1.95 23.29 5.24
N ALA A 10 -0.95 22.78 5.97
CA ALA A 10 0.31 23.49 6.14
C ALA A 10 1.06 23.71 4.82
N ASN A 11 1.08 22.72 3.91
CA ASN A 11 1.93 22.76 2.70
C ASN A 11 1.23 22.24 1.43
N ILE A 12 0.00 22.70 1.17
CA ILE A 12 -0.85 22.26 0.04
C ILE A 12 -0.10 22.20 -1.30
N ARG A 13 0.70 23.23 -1.63
CA ARG A 13 1.44 23.26 -2.91
C ARG A 13 2.50 22.17 -2.99
N SER A 14 3.26 21.97 -1.92
CA SER A 14 4.32 20.96 -1.88
C SER A 14 3.73 19.55 -1.87
N ASP A 15 2.66 19.34 -1.11
CA ASP A 15 2.01 18.04 -0.98
C ASP A 15 1.34 17.62 -2.30
N LEU A 16 0.73 18.58 -3.02
CA LEU A 16 0.15 18.33 -4.34
C LEU A 16 1.23 17.98 -5.38
N LEU A 17 2.33 18.74 -5.41
CA LEU A 17 3.43 18.47 -6.34
C LEU A 17 4.10 17.12 -6.03
N ALA A 18 4.38 16.84 -4.76
CA ALA A 18 4.94 15.56 -4.33
C ALA A 18 4.02 14.39 -4.69
N GLY A 19 2.72 14.52 -4.41
CA GLY A 19 1.72 13.51 -4.76
C GLY A 19 1.65 13.25 -6.27
N LEU A 20 1.70 14.30 -7.09
CA LEU A 20 1.67 14.17 -8.56
C LEU A 20 2.93 13.47 -9.09
N VAL A 21 4.11 13.85 -8.59
CA VAL A 21 5.39 13.23 -9.00
C VAL A 21 5.40 11.75 -8.62
N VAL A 22 5.00 11.44 -7.39
CA VAL A 22 4.93 10.05 -6.91
C VAL A 22 3.89 9.25 -7.71
N ALA A 23 2.71 9.82 -7.98
CA ALA A 23 1.68 9.13 -8.75
C ALA A 23 2.18 8.75 -10.15
N LEU A 24 2.89 9.66 -10.82
CA LEU A 24 3.51 9.38 -12.12
C LEU A 24 4.59 8.30 -12.04
N ALA A 25 5.39 8.29 -10.97
CA ALA A 25 6.40 7.25 -10.74
C ALA A 25 5.78 5.87 -10.44
N LEU A 26 4.66 5.83 -9.72
CA LEU A 26 4.00 4.58 -9.31
C LEU A 26 3.29 3.84 -10.46
N ILE A 27 2.86 4.53 -11.51
CA ILE A 27 2.16 3.89 -12.64
C ILE A 27 3.00 2.77 -13.28
N PRO A 28 4.24 3.03 -13.75
CA PRO A 28 5.07 1.97 -14.33
C PRO A 28 5.47 0.90 -13.31
N GLU A 29 5.71 1.28 -12.05
CA GLU A 29 6.04 0.32 -10.98
C GLU A 29 4.90 -0.68 -10.73
N ALA A 30 3.67 -0.19 -10.57
CA ALA A 30 2.50 -1.04 -10.33
C ALA A 30 2.22 -1.99 -11.50
N ILE A 31 2.44 -1.52 -12.74
CA ILE A 31 2.34 -2.34 -13.95
C ILE A 31 3.41 -3.44 -13.93
N ALA A 32 4.67 -3.08 -13.68
CA ALA A 32 5.78 -4.03 -13.64
C ALA A 32 5.59 -5.11 -12.56
N PHE A 33 5.17 -4.73 -11.35
CA PHE A 33 4.92 -5.67 -10.26
C PHE A 33 3.74 -6.60 -10.53
N SER A 34 2.69 -6.11 -11.20
CA SER A 34 1.56 -6.96 -11.61
C SER A 34 2.01 -8.04 -12.61
N ILE A 35 2.85 -7.65 -13.58
CA ILE A 35 3.42 -8.58 -14.57
C ILE A 35 4.30 -9.62 -13.87
N ILE A 36 5.14 -9.21 -12.92
CA ILE A 36 5.98 -10.13 -12.13
C ILE A 36 5.11 -11.10 -11.33
N ALA A 37 4.02 -10.63 -10.72
CA ALA A 37 3.06 -11.45 -9.97
C ALA A 37 2.19 -12.35 -10.87
N GLY A 38 2.27 -12.22 -12.20
CA GLY A 38 1.47 -13.00 -13.14
C GLY A 38 -0.01 -12.62 -13.18
N VAL A 39 -0.34 -11.36 -12.86
CA VAL A 39 -1.72 -10.83 -12.88
C VAL A 39 -1.86 -9.67 -13.87
N ASP A 40 -3.10 -9.33 -14.23
CA ASP A 40 -3.40 -8.19 -15.10
C ASP A 40 -2.91 -6.87 -14.43
N PRO A 41 -2.23 -5.96 -15.17
CA PRO A 41 -1.78 -4.66 -14.66
C PRO A 41 -2.84 -3.82 -13.93
N LYS A 42 -4.12 -3.99 -14.29
CA LYS A 42 -5.24 -3.33 -13.60
C LYS A 42 -5.26 -3.66 -12.11
N VAL A 43 -4.87 -4.88 -11.72
CA VAL A 43 -4.88 -5.33 -10.32
C VAL A 43 -3.91 -4.49 -9.49
N GLY A 44 -2.66 -4.31 -9.95
CA GLY A 44 -1.68 -3.50 -9.22
C GLY A 44 -2.01 -2.01 -9.20
N LEU A 45 -2.60 -1.48 -10.28
CA LEU A 45 -3.05 -0.08 -10.34
C LEU A 45 -4.21 0.16 -9.36
N TYR A 46 -5.20 -0.73 -9.31
CA TYR A 46 -6.28 -0.66 -8.33
C TYR A 46 -5.77 -0.82 -6.91
N ALA A 47 -4.86 -1.77 -6.66
CA ALA A 47 -4.26 -1.95 -5.35
C ALA A 47 -3.54 -0.67 -4.89
N SER A 48 -2.74 -0.06 -5.77
CA SER A 48 -2.00 1.17 -5.46
C SER A 48 -2.94 2.34 -5.14
N PHE A 49 -3.99 2.54 -5.94
CA PHE A 49 -4.99 3.58 -5.69
C PHE A 49 -5.75 3.35 -4.37
N CYS A 50 -6.28 2.14 -4.16
CA CYS A 50 -7.07 1.82 -2.98
C CYS A 50 -6.24 1.95 -1.69
N ILE A 51 -5.01 1.44 -1.67
CA ILE A 51 -4.14 1.54 -0.49
C ILE A 51 -3.74 2.99 -0.24
N ALA A 52 -3.37 3.75 -1.27
CA ALA A 52 -3.02 5.16 -1.10
C ALA A 52 -4.19 5.98 -0.55
N ALA A 53 -5.41 5.74 -1.06
CA ALA A 53 -6.61 6.38 -0.56
C ALA A 53 -6.90 6.02 0.91
N VAL A 54 -6.84 4.74 1.28
CA VAL A 54 -7.11 4.30 2.65
C VAL A 54 -6.04 4.84 3.63
N ILE A 55 -4.76 4.76 3.28
CA ILE A 55 -3.65 5.21 4.14
C ILE A 55 -3.59 6.74 4.25
N ALA A 56 -4.07 7.48 3.26
CA ALA A 56 -4.20 8.94 3.39
C ALA A 56 -5.10 9.35 4.58
N PHE A 57 -6.10 8.53 4.93
CA PHE A 57 -6.99 8.78 6.07
C PHE A 57 -6.62 7.99 7.33
N ALA A 58 -6.25 6.72 7.19
CA ALA A 58 -6.03 5.80 8.32
C ALA A 58 -4.55 5.59 8.67
N GLY A 59 -3.63 6.17 7.91
CA GLY A 59 -2.19 6.01 8.09
C GLY A 59 -1.65 6.68 9.36
N GLY A 60 -0.67 6.03 10.00
CA GLY A 60 -0.03 6.55 11.21
C GLY A 60 1.09 7.57 10.97
N ARG A 61 1.56 7.73 9.73
CA ARG A 61 2.68 8.62 9.39
C ARG A 61 2.39 9.45 8.13
N PRO A 62 2.10 10.76 8.27
CA PRO A 62 1.86 11.64 7.13
C PRO A 62 3.04 11.67 6.16
N GLY A 63 2.73 11.72 4.86
CA GLY A 63 3.71 11.75 3.77
C GLY A 63 4.31 10.39 3.37
N MET A 64 3.95 9.31 4.06
CA MET A 64 4.36 7.96 3.68
C MET A 64 3.44 7.39 2.60
N ILE A 65 4.01 6.94 1.49
CA ILE A 65 3.28 6.35 0.38
C ILE A 65 3.16 4.84 0.59
N SER A 66 1.95 4.32 0.42
CA SER A 66 1.66 2.89 0.46
C SER A 66 0.95 2.49 -0.83
N ALA A 67 1.52 1.54 -1.56
CA ALA A 67 1.07 1.11 -2.89
C ALA A 67 1.55 -0.32 -3.18
N ALA A 68 1.41 -0.79 -4.43
CA ALA A 68 1.97 -2.06 -4.86
C ALA A 68 3.51 -2.02 -4.82
N THR A 69 4.13 -2.99 -4.14
CA THR A 69 5.59 -3.11 -4.03
C THR A 69 6.08 -4.46 -4.53
N GLY A 70 7.33 -4.52 -4.99
CA GLY A 70 7.97 -5.77 -5.40
C GLY A 70 8.07 -6.80 -4.27
N ALA A 71 8.24 -6.35 -3.03
CA ALA A 71 8.29 -7.23 -1.86
C ALA A 71 7.00 -8.05 -1.72
N MET A 72 5.83 -7.42 -1.91
CA MET A 72 4.55 -8.14 -1.86
C MET A 72 4.31 -8.97 -3.14
N ALA A 73 4.62 -8.41 -4.31
CA ALA A 73 4.39 -9.07 -5.59
C ALA A 73 5.14 -10.41 -5.70
N LEU A 74 6.40 -10.47 -5.27
CA LEU A 74 7.22 -11.68 -5.34
C LEU A 74 6.69 -12.82 -4.47
N VAL A 75 6.14 -12.52 -3.30
CA VAL A 75 5.53 -13.52 -2.41
C VAL A 75 4.20 -14.04 -2.96
N MET A 76 3.50 -13.24 -3.77
CA MET A 76 2.23 -13.63 -4.39
C MET A 76 2.38 -14.49 -5.65
N VAL A 77 3.56 -14.53 -6.29
CA VAL A 77 3.78 -15.23 -7.57
C VAL A 77 3.35 -16.69 -7.52
N THR A 78 3.78 -17.42 -6.48
CA THR A 78 3.49 -18.85 -6.35
C THR A 78 2.01 -19.09 -6.06
N LEU A 79 1.41 -18.27 -5.19
CA LEU A 79 -0.01 -18.34 -4.87
C LEU A 79 -0.89 -18.15 -6.10
N VAL A 80 -0.59 -17.14 -6.93
CA VAL A 80 -1.34 -16.89 -8.16
C VAL A 80 -1.18 -18.03 -9.16
N LYS A 81 0.04 -18.55 -9.32
CA LYS A 81 0.31 -19.66 -10.24
C LYS A 81 -0.41 -20.95 -9.86
N GLU A 82 -0.47 -21.26 -8.57
CA GLU A 82 -1.03 -22.52 -8.09
C GLU A 82 -2.54 -22.46 -7.84
N HIS A 83 -3.06 -21.33 -7.35
CA HIS A 83 -4.44 -21.21 -6.86
C HIS A 83 -5.26 -20.13 -7.58
N GLY A 84 -4.64 -19.32 -8.43
CA GLY A 84 -5.30 -18.27 -9.20
C GLY A 84 -5.52 -16.94 -8.46
N LEU A 85 -6.11 -15.99 -9.17
CA LEU A 85 -6.27 -14.60 -8.71
C LEU A 85 -7.24 -14.47 -7.51
N GLN A 86 -8.25 -15.33 -7.42
CA GLN A 86 -9.23 -15.29 -6.34
C GLN A 86 -8.58 -15.54 -4.98
N TYR A 87 -7.58 -16.44 -4.93
CA TYR A 87 -6.82 -16.72 -3.72
C TYR A 87 -5.89 -15.57 -3.33
N LEU A 88 -5.33 -14.84 -4.30
CA LEU A 88 -4.61 -13.60 -4.02
C LEU A 88 -5.52 -12.58 -3.33
N LEU A 89 -6.75 -12.38 -3.82
CA LEU A 89 -7.71 -11.46 -3.21
C LEU A 89 -8.07 -11.89 -1.79
N ALA A 90 -8.38 -13.17 -1.58
CA ALA A 90 -8.67 -13.71 -0.26
C ALA A 90 -7.48 -13.55 0.72
N ALA A 91 -6.27 -13.86 0.26
CA ALA A 91 -5.05 -13.69 1.05
C ALA A 91 -4.77 -12.21 1.37
N THR A 92 -5.07 -11.29 0.47
CA THR A 92 -4.90 -9.85 0.70
C THR A 92 -5.86 -9.33 1.77
N VAL A 93 -7.13 -9.76 1.73
CA VAL A 93 -8.11 -9.45 2.79
C VAL A 93 -7.67 -10.02 4.13
N LEU A 94 -7.24 -11.28 4.16
CA LEU A 94 -6.72 -11.92 5.37
C LEU A 94 -5.49 -11.19 5.91
N THR A 95 -4.57 -10.79 5.03
CA THR A 95 -3.37 -10.00 5.40
C THR A 95 -3.76 -8.68 6.07
N GLY A 96 -4.74 -7.96 5.52
CA GLY A 96 -5.26 -6.73 6.13
C GLY A 96 -5.86 -6.97 7.52
N LEU A 97 -6.64 -8.04 7.70
CA LEU A 97 -7.19 -8.41 9.01
C LEU A 97 -6.08 -8.71 10.02
N LEU A 98 -5.06 -9.48 9.62
CA LEU A 98 -3.91 -9.78 10.48
C LEU A 98 -3.12 -8.51 10.84
N GLN A 99 -2.95 -7.58 9.91
CA GLN A 99 -2.31 -6.29 10.17
C GLN A 99 -3.09 -5.44 11.18
N ILE A 100 -4.42 -5.39 11.07
CA ILE A 100 -5.28 -4.68 12.04
C ILE A 100 -5.17 -5.32 13.43
N LEU A 101 -5.20 -6.66 13.51
CA LEU A 101 -5.03 -7.38 14.77
C LEU A 101 -3.65 -7.13 15.39
N ALA A 102 -2.59 -7.16 14.59
CA ALA A 102 -1.24 -6.87 15.06
C ALA A 102 -1.09 -5.43 15.57
N GLY A 103 -1.76 -4.47 14.90
CA GLY A 103 -1.86 -3.09 15.35
C GLY A 103 -2.60 -2.95 16.68
N TRP A 104 -3.72 -3.66 16.84
CA TRP A 104 -4.50 -3.67 18.07
C TRP A 104 -3.74 -4.27 19.26
N LEU A 105 -2.96 -5.33 19.02
CA LEU A 105 -2.05 -5.94 19.99
C LEU A 105 -0.76 -5.13 20.23
N LYS A 106 -0.60 -3.97 19.57
CA LYS A 106 0.58 -3.09 19.66
C LYS A 106 1.91 -3.78 19.34
N LEU A 107 1.90 -4.72 18.39
CA LEU A 107 3.09 -5.49 18.03
C LEU A 107 4.16 -4.67 17.27
N GLY A 108 3.86 -3.43 16.88
CA GLY A 108 4.80 -2.57 16.14
C GLY A 108 6.13 -2.33 16.86
N SER A 109 6.16 -2.28 18.20
CA SER A 109 7.42 -2.11 18.93
C SER A 109 8.31 -3.36 18.95
N LEU A 110 7.78 -4.53 18.58
CA LEU A 110 8.54 -5.78 18.48
C LEU A 110 9.29 -5.87 17.15
N MET A 111 8.88 -5.11 16.12
CA MET A 111 9.54 -5.14 14.82
C MET A 111 11.01 -4.68 14.84
N ARG A 112 11.45 -3.98 15.89
CA ARG A 112 12.87 -3.57 16.04
C ARG A 112 13.86 -4.72 16.27
N PHE A 113 13.35 -5.91 16.57
CA PHE A 113 14.17 -7.09 16.86
C PHE A 113 14.40 -7.99 15.64
N VAL A 114 13.82 -7.63 14.49
CA VAL A 114 14.01 -8.28 13.20
C VAL A 114 14.87 -7.38 12.33
#